data_AF-A0A357BP66-F1
#
_entry.id   AF-A0A357BP66-F1
#
_cell.length_a   1.000
_cell.length_b   1.000
_cell.length_c   1.000
_cell.angle_alpha   90.00
_cell.angle_beta   90.00
_cell.angle_gamma   90.00
#
_symmetry.space_group_name_H-M   'P 1'
#
loop_
_entity.id
_entity.type
_entity.pdbx_description
1 polymer ?
#
loop_
_entity_poly.entity_id
_entity_poly.type
_entity_poly.pdbx_seq_one_letter_code
_entity_poly.pdbx_strand_id
1 'polypeptide(L)'
;MAGKTVVKGRNILGRVYRCPVCGAELSVIKGGSGELKPICCNTEMIMLEPINTVYVCSVCRSELMVIKNGENLEPICCNKKMKIKTRLY
;
A
#
# COMPACT_ATOMS: atom_id res chain seq x y z
N MET A 1 25.98 23.61 8.57
CA MET A 1 24.52 23.40 8.50
C MET A 1 24.28 22.18 7.62
N ALA A 2 24.09 21.00 8.22
CA ALA A 2 23.89 19.75 7.47
C ALA A 2 22.46 19.72 6.90
N GLY A 3 22.35 19.76 5.57
CA GLY A 3 21.08 19.69 4.87
C GLY A 3 20.35 18.40 5.22
N LYS A 4 19.10 18.53 5.71
CA LYS A 4 18.18 17.43 5.90
C LYS A 4 18.06 16.68 4.57
N THR A 5 18.52 15.44 4.54
CA THR A 5 18.42 14.56 3.38
C THR A 5 16.94 14.36 3.10
N VAL A 6 16.41 15.02 2.07
CA VAL A 6 15.06 14.74 1.55
C VAL A 6 15.08 13.27 1.15
N VAL A 7 14.35 12.44 1.89
CA VAL A 7 14.19 11.02 1.54
C VAL A 7 13.52 11.00 0.18
N LYS A 8 14.31 10.79 -0.89
CA LYS A 8 13.79 10.64 -2.26
C LYS A 8 12.64 9.64 -2.22
N GLY A 9 11.49 10.06 -2.73
CA GLY A 9 10.19 9.40 -2.56
C GLY A 9 10.26 7.89 -2.72
N ARG A 10 9.57 7.18 -1.83
CA ARG A 10 9.39 5.72 -1.94
C ARG A 10 7.91 5.44 -2.07
N ASN A 11 7.55 4.65 -3.06
CA ASN A 11 6.22 4.09 -3.19
C ASN A 11 6.12 2.92 -2.22
N ILE A 12 5.17 2.99 -1.30
CA ILE A 12 5.02 2.02 -0.21
C ILE A 12 3.90 1.05 -0.59
N LEU A 13 4.18 -0.25 -0.51
CA LEU A 13 3.18 -1.31 -0.69
C LEU A 13 1.98 -1.05 0.24
N GLY A 14 0.77 -1.13 -0.29
CA GLY A 14 -0.48 -0.85 0.42
C GLY A 14 -0.82 0.62 0.56
N ARG A 15 0.05 1.57 0.14
CA ARG A 15 -0.26 3.00 0.17
C ARG A 15 -1.51 3.29 -0.65
N VAL A 16 -2.44 4.06 -0.08
CA VAL A 16 -3.70 4.43 -0.73
C VAL A 16 -3.69 5.92 -1.10
N TYR A 17 -4.22 6.22 -2.28
CA TYR A 17 -4.47 7.57 -2.78
C TYR A 17 -5.95 7.70 -3.13
N ARG A 18 -6.54 8.88 -2.91
CA ARG A 18 -7.94 9.17 -3.24
C ARG A 18 -8.08 10.42 -4.08
N CYS A 19 -8.89 10.36 -5.13
CA CYS A 19 -9.26 11.53 -5.91
C CYS A 19 -10.24 12.38 -5.09
N PRO A 20 -9.93 13.67 -4.83
CA PRO A 20 -10.85 14.54 -4.08
C PRO A 20 -12.10 14.91 -4.88
N VAL A 21 -12.09 14.73 -6.20
CA VAL A 21 -13.20 15.10 -7.09
C VAL A 21 -14.20 13.96 -7.23
N CYS A 22 -13.77 12.79 -7.71
CA CYS A 22 -14.68 11.66 -7.99
C CYS A 22 -14.67 10.57 -6.90
N GLY A 23 -13.77 10.65 -5.93
CA GLY A 23 -13.65 9.65 -4.86
C GLY A 23 -12.95 8.35 -5.26
N ALA A 24 -12.45 8.21 -6.49
CA ALA A 24 -11.70 7.02 -6.90
C ALA A 24 -10.47 6.77 -6.00
N GLU A 25 -10.20 5.51 -5.69
CA GLU A 25 -9.08 5.10 -4.85
C GLU A 25 -8.07 4.27 -5.65
N LEU A 26 -6.78 4.48 -5.37
CA LEU A 26 -5.67 3.74 -5.93
C LEU A 26 -4.85 3.15 -4.80
N SER A 27 -4.41 1.90 -4.95
CA SER A 27 -3.54 1.22 -4.00
C SER A 27 -2.25 0.74 -4.65
N VAL A 28 -1.12 0.96 -4.00
CA VAL A 28 0.18 0.49 -4.49
C VAL A 28 0.33 -1.00 -4.22
N ILE A 29 0.27 -1.84 -5.26
CA ILE A 29 0.43 -3.32 -5.16
C ILE A 29 1.89 -3.78 -5.08
N LYS A 30 2.84 -2.91 -5.43
CA LYS A 30 4.28 -3.18 -5.38
C LYS A 30 5.04 -1.89 -5.10
N GLY A 31 5.75 -1.86 -3.98
CA GLY A 31 6.59 -0.71 -3.63
C GLY A 31 7.80 -0.55 -4.57
N GLY A 32 8.35 0.66 -4.63
CA GLY A 32 9.46 1.01 -5.53
C GLY A 32 10.09 2.35 -5.17
N SER A 33 11.16 2.71 -5.88
CA SER A 33 11.78 4.04 -5.78
C SER A 33 11.03 5.05 -6.65
N GLY A 34 10.96 6.29 -6.18
CA GLY A 34 10.27 7.39 -6.86
C GLY A 34 9.09 7.92 -6.06
N GLU A 35 8.64 9.10 -6.44
CA GLU A 35 7.50 9.79 -5.84
C GLU A 35 6.28 9.63 -6.74
N LEU A 36 5.39 8.67 -6.42
CA LEU A 36 4.15 8.51 -7.16
C LEU A 36 3.21 9.70 -6.86
N LYS A 37 2.86 10.43 -7.93
CA LYS A 37 1.87 11.52 -7.94
C LYS A 37 0.74 11.16 -8.91
N PRO A 38 -0.22 10.34 -8.49
CA PRO A 38 -1.28 9.92 -9.39
C PRO A 38 -2.24 11.09 -9.63
N ILE A 39 -2.64 11.28 -10.89
CA ILE A 39 -3.59 12.32 -11.31
C ILE A 39 -4.92 11.65 -11.69
N CYS A 40 -6.02 12.16 -11.14
CA CYS A 40 -7.37 11.74 -11.49
C CYS A 40 -8.29 12.97 -11.50
N CYS A 41 -9.20 13.06 -12.48
CA CYS A 41 -10.03 14.25 -12.70
C CYS A 41 -9.20 15.55 -12.80
N ASN A 42 -8.06 15.48 -13.50
CA ASN A 42 -7.10 16.58 -13.68
C ASN A 42 -6.56 17.18 -12.37
N THR A 43 -6.66 16.45 -11.26
CA THR A 43 -6.20 16.88 -9.93
C THR A 43 -5.28 15.82 -9.35
N GLU A 44 -4.23 16.23 -8.65
CA GLU A 44 -3.37 15.30 -7.89
C GLU A 44 -4.19 14.61 -6.80
N MET A 45 -4.09 13.29 -6.73
CA MET A 45 -4.78 12.51 -5.72
C MET A 45 -4.12 12.68 -4.35
N ILE A 46 -4.93 12.70 -3.30
CA ILE A 46 -4.49 12.89 -1.93
C ILE A 46 -4.05 11.54 -1.35
N MET A 47 -2.88 11.51 -0.73
CA MET A 47 -2.43 10.34 0.03
C MET A 47 -3.30 10.16 1.28
N LEU A 48 -3.83 8.95 1.48
CA LEU A 48 -4.57 8.63 2.68
C LEU A 48 -3.64 8.06 3.77
N GLU A 49 -4.00 8.29 5.04
CA GLU A 49 -3.32 7.68 6.19
C GLU A 49 -3.40 6.15 6.19
N PRO A 50 -4.58 5.52 5.92
CA PRO A 50 -4.68 4.08 5.77
C PRO A 50 -3.67 3.48 4.78
N ILE A 51 -2.99 2.43 5.23
CA ILE A 51 -2.24 1.51 4.38
C ILE A 51 -3.03 0.21 4.35
N ASN A 52 -3.39 -0.24 3.15
CA ASN A 52 -4.05 -1.52 2.97
C ASN A 52 -3.21 -2.65 3.53
N THR A 53 -3.81 -3.48 4.38
CA THR A 53 -3.15 -4.63 4.98
C THR A 53 -2.73 -5.60 3.88
N VAL A 54 -1.46 -6.00 3.88
CA VAL A 54 -0.95 -7.03 2.98
C VAL A 54 -0.55 -8.25 3.78
N TYR A 55 -0.97 -9.43 3.33
CA TYR A 55 -0.59 -10.72 3.86
C TYR A 55 0.41 -11.39 2.91
N VAL A 56 1.29 -12.22 3.44
CA VAL A 56 2.26 -13.00 2.68
C VAL A 56 2.22 -14.47 3.07
N CYS A 57 2.22 -15.35 2.07
CA CYS A 57 2.35 -16.78 2.29
C CYS A 57 3.80 -17.11 2.66
N SER A 58 4.00 -17.89 3.72
CA SER A 58 5.33 -18.32 4.14
C SER A 58 5.94 -19.41 3.25
N VAL A 59 5.11 -20.09 2.43
CA VAL A 59 5.53 -21.19 1.54
C VAL A 59 5.83 -20.69 0.14
N CYS A 60 4.82 -20.20 -0.60
CA CYS A 60 4.97 -19.77 -1.99
C CYS A 60 5.26 -18.28 -2.17
N ARG A 61 5.29 -17.49 -1.09
CA ARG A 61 5.53 -16.04 -1.10
C ARG A 61 4.47 -15.18 -1.80
N SER A 62 3.34 -15.75 -2.20
CA SER A 62 2.20 -15.00 -2.73
C SER A 62 1.74 -13.92 -1.74
N GLU A 63 1.33 -12.77 -2.28
CA GLU A 63 0.88 -11.61 -1.52
C GLU A 63 -0.61 -11.39 -1.76
N LEU A 64 -1.34 -11.06 -0.69
CA LEU A 64 -2.76 -10.72 -0.72
C LEU A 64 -2.94 -9.36 -0.07
N MET A 65 -3.55 -8.41 -0.76
CA MET A 65 -3.84 -7.08 -0.22
C MET A 65 -5.34 -6.92 0.01
N VAL A 66 -5.70 -6.42 1.18
CA VAL A 66 -7.08 -6.11 1.54
C VAL A 66 -7.37 -4.66 1.19
N ILE A 67 -8.31 -4.43 0.27
CA ILE A 67 -8.71 -3.07 -0.14
C ILE A 67 -9.77 -2.50 0.79
N LYS A 68 -10.70 -3.33 1.31
CA LYS A 68 -11.79 -2.90 2.17
C LYS A 68 -12.31 -4.05 3.04
N ASN A 69 -12.76 -3.75 4.26
CA ASN A 69 -13.45 -4.66 5.19
C ASN A 69 -12.73 -6.00 5.45
N GLY A 70 -11.60 -5.98 6.16
CA GLY A 70 -10.77 -7.17 6.43
C GLY A 70 -10.71 -7.67 7.86
N GLU A 71 -11.49 -7.11 8.78
CA GLU A 71 -11.32 -7.31 10.24
C GLU A 71 -11.40 -8.78 10.68
N ASN A 72 -12.19 -9.60 9.97
CA ASN A 72 -12.37 -11.03 10.25
C ASN A 72 -11.73 -11.93 9.17
N LEU A 73 -10.87 -11.38 8.32
CA LEU A 73 -10.24 -12.14 7.24
C LEU A 73 -9.07 -12.98 7.77
N GLU A 74 -9.17 -14.30 7.59
CA GLU A 74 -8.06 -15.24 7.81
C GLU A 74 -7.61 -15.86 6.47
N PRO A 75 -6.70 -15.21 5.71
CA PRO A 75 -6.32 -15.73 4.41
C PRO A 75 -5.43 -16.97 4.55
N ILE A 76 -5.76 -18.02 3.82
CA ILE A 76 -5.05 -19.30 3.80
C ILE A 76 -4.43 -19.50 2.40
N CYS A 77 -3.15 -19.85 2.37
CA CYS A 77 -2.44 -20.19 1.14
C CYS A 77 -1.43 -21.31 1.44
N CYS A 78 -1.27 -22.28 0.53
CA CYS A 78 -0.47 -23.49 0.76
C CYS A 78 -0.83 -24.22 2.07
N ASN A 79 -2.14 -24.32 2.36
CA ASN A 79 -2.70 -24.93 3.58
C ASN A 79 -2.15 -24.34 4.91
N LYS A 80 -1.68 -23.09 4.89
CA LYS A 80 -1.20 -22.37 6.08
C LYS A 80 -1.83 -20.97 6.14
N LYS A 81 -2.13 -20.51 7.36
CA LYS A 81 -2.53 -19.10 7.58
C LYS A 81 -1.41 -18.18 7.09
N MET A 82 -1.77 -17.20 6.26
CA MET A 82 -0.83 -16.18 5.80
C MET A 82 -0.53 -15.20 6.94
N LYS A 83 0.63 -14.55 6.90
CA LYS A 83 1.06 -13.59 7.94
C LYS A 83 0.93 -12.18 7.41
N ILE A 84 0.56 -11.23 8.26
CA ILE A 84 0.63 -9.81 7.92
C ILE A 84 2.08 -9.47 7.56
N LYS A 85 2.26 -8.82 6.41
CA LYS A 85 3.53 -8.32 5.92
C LYS A 85 3.79 -6.95 6.54
N THR A 86 4.23 -6.95 7.79
CA THR A 86 4.68 -5.74 8.47
C THR A 86 5.98 -5.24 7.83
N ARG A 87 6.10 -3.94 7.57
CA ARG A 87 7.43 -3.32 7.37
C ARG A 87 7.63 -2.22 8.40
N LEU A 88 8.70 -2.40 9.17
CA LEU A 88 9.30 -1.43 10.07
C LEU A 88 9.54 -0.12 9.31
N TYR A 89 9.09 0.97 9.91
CA TYR A 89 9.24 2.35 9.47
C TYR A 89 10.70 2.80 9.57
#